data_AF-A0A542ZCB8-F1
#
_entry.id   AF-A0A542ZCB8-F1
#
_cell.length_a   1.000
_cell.length_b   1.000
_cell.length_c   1.000
_cell.angle_alpha   90.00
_cell.angle_beta   90.00
_cell.angle_gamma   90.00
#
_symmetry.space_group_name_H-M   'P 1'
#
loop_
_entity.id
_entity.type
_entity.pdbx_description
1 polymer ?
#
loop_
_entity_poly.entity_id
_entity_poly.type
_entity_poly.pdbx_seq_one_letter_code
_entity_poly.pdbx_strand_id
1 'polypeptide(L)' 'MDVFLVIEDFCTKSPTAEASRILRYWAGAVAQMDLTSETGHPLMNAAYDTQVGRLRLVHTGNAEE' A
#
# COMPACT_ATOMS: atom_id res chain seq x y z
N MET A 1 -18.67 -0.70 -3.83
CA MET A 1 -17.57 0.13 -3.32
C MET A 1 -16.32 -0.69 -3.51
N ASP A 2 -15.48 -0.28 -4.45
CA ASP A 2 -14.22 -0.96 -4.73
C ASP A 2 -13.12 -0.32 -3.87
N VAL A 3 -12.27 -1.16 -3.29
CA VAL A 3 -11.13 -0.74 -2.48
C VAL A 3 -9.88 -1.01 -3.28
N PHE A 4 -9.07 0.04 -3.48
CA PHE A 4 -7.80 -0.08 -4.19
C PHE A 4 -6.63 0.12 -3.23
N LEU A 5 -5.59 -0.65 -3.48
CA LEU A 5 -4.29 -0.49 -2.84
C LEU A 5 -3.39 0.31 -3.78
N VAL A 6 -3.00 1.51 -3.37
CA VAL A 6 -2.11 2.38 -4.15
C VAL A 6 -0.74 2.43 -3.50
N ILE A 7 0.30 2.23 -4.30
CA ILE A 7 1.70 2.37 -3.87
C ILE A 7 2.25 3.68 -4.44
N GLU A 8 2.54 4.62 -3.58
CA GLU A 8 3.04 5.97 -3.90
C GLU A 8 4.54 6.08 -3.58
N ASP A 9 5.23 6.95 -4.32
CA ASP A 9 6.64 7.32 -4.12
C ASP A 9 7.62 6.15 -4.09
N PHE A 10 7.33 5.12 -4.89
CA PHE A 10 8.09 3.88 -4.89
C PHE A 10 9.40 3.97 -5.67
N CYS A 11 10.51 4.14 -4.96
CA CYS A 11 11.82 4.39 -5.56
C CYS A 11 12.76 3.18 -5.41
N THR A 12 12.66 2.18 -6.30
CA THR A 12 13.54 0.99 -6.29
C THR A 12 14.04 0.60 -7.67
N LYS A 13 15.23 -0.04 -7.72
CA LYS A 13 15.85 -0.54 -8.96
C LYS A 13 15.07 -1.70 -9.64
N SER A 14 14.18 -2.35 -8.90
CA SER A 14 13.29 -3.40 -9.43
C SER A 14 11.88 -3.22 -8.87
N PRO A 15 11.08 -2.31 -9.47
CA PRO A 15 9.76 -1.97 -8.98
C PRO A 15 8.85 -3.19 -8.80
N THR A 16 8.86 -4.13 -9.75
CA THR A 16 8.01 -5.32 -9.73
C THR A 16 8.36 -6.32 -8.62
N ALA A 17 9.66 -6.57 -8.39
CA ALA A 17 10.10 -7.51 -7.36
C ALA A 17 9.71 -7.02 -5.97
N GLU A 18 9.93 -5.73 -5.71
CA GLU A 18 9.62 -5.15 -4.42
C GLU A 18 8.14 -4.84 -4.22
N ALA A 19 7.40 -4.43 -5.26
CA ALA A 19 5.93 -4.38 -5.19
C ALA A 19 5.35 -5.76 -4.83
N SER A 20 5.84 -6.84 -5.44
CA SER A 20 5.41 -8.21 -5.13
C SER A 20 5.75 -8.65 -3.69
N ARG A 21 6.88 -8.18 -3.15
CA ARG A 21 7.25 -8.41 -1.74
C ARG A 21 6.34 -7.64 -0.79
N ILE A 22 6.13 -6.35 -1.06
CA ILE A 22 5.24 -5.46 -0.31
C ILE A 22 3.82 -6.04 -0.29
N LEU A 23 3.28 -6.45 -1.44
CA LEU A 23 1.95 -7.05 -1.53
C LEU A 23 1.82 -8.32 -0.67
N ARG A 24 2.84 -9.19 -0.65
CA ARG A 24 2.83 -10.40 0.19
C ARG A 24 2.91 -10.10 1.68
N TYR A 25 3.73 -9.11 2.06
CA TYR A 25 3.82 -8.64 3.44
C TYR A 25 2.50 -8.00 3.89
N TRP A 26 1.90 -7.17 3.04
CA TRP A 26 0.66 -6.46 3.33
C TRP A 26 -0.58 -7.34 3.24
N ALA A 27 -0.61 -8.39 2.42
CA ALA A 27 -1.76 -9.29 2.34
C ALA A 27 -2.15 -9.87 3.71
N GLY A 28 -1.17 -10.13 4.58
CA GLY A 28 -1.43 -10.55 5.96
C GLY A 28 -1.93 -9.40 6.87
N ALA A 29 -1.43 -8.18 6.66
CA ALA A 29 -1.82 -7.00 7.43
C ALA A 29 -3.23 -6.49 7.04
N VAL A 30 -3.60 -6.56 5.76
CA VAL A 30 -4.89 -6.11 5.21
C VAL A 30 -6.07 -6.76 5.93
N ALA A 31 -5.95 -8.03 6.33
CA ALA A 31 -7.00 -8.73 7.07
C ALA A 31 -7.26 -8.17 8.48
N GLN A 32 -6.36 -7.34 9.02
CA GLN A 32 -6.44 -6.74 10.34
C GLN A 32 -6.75 -5.24 10.30
N MET A 33 -6.94 -4.68 9.10
CA MET A 33 -7.19 -3.26 8.91
C MET A 33 -8.67 -2.98 8.79
N ASP A 34 -9.07 -1.80 9.26
CA ASP A 34 -10.38 -1.25 8.93
C ASP A 34 -10.37 -0.76 7.48
N LEU A 35 -10.92 -1.58 6.58
CA LEU A 35 -11.04 -1.27 5.16
C LEU A 35 -12.17 -0.28 4.84
N THR A 36 -12.85 0.28 5.85
CA THR A 36 -13.92 1.28 5.64
C THR A 36 -13.42 2.72 5.72
N SER A 37 -12.19 2.94 6.18
CA SER A 37 -11.56 4.25 6.26
C SER A 37 -10.33 4.34 5.34
N GLU A 38 -10.08 5.51 4.76
CA GLU A 38 -8.83 5.75 4.06
C GLU A 38 -7.69 5.76 5.07
N THR A 39 -6.71 4.88 4.88
CA THR A 39 -5.52 4.82 5.72
C THR A 39 -4.26 4.81 4.88
N GLY A 40 -3.20 5.43 5.40
CA GLY A 40 -1.91 5.50 4.73
C GLY A 40 -0.81 4.98 5.66
N HIS A 41 -0.02 4.02 5.16
CA HIS A 41 1.02 3.35 5.93
C HIS A 41 2.39 3.49 5.26
N PRO A 42 3.46 3.78 6.02
CA PRO A 42 4.80 3.86 5.45
C PRO A 42 5.27 2.49 4.98
N LEU A 43 5.90 2.46 3.82
CA LEU A 43 6.61 1.28 3.32
C LEU A 43 8.07 1.39 3.69
N MET A 44 8.59 0.38 4.38
CA MET A 44 10.00 0.34 4.80
C MET A 44 10.81 -0.62 3.92
N ASN A 45 12.10 -0.37 3.80
CA ASN A 45 13.03 -1.33 3.22
C ASN A 45 13.12 -2.62 4.09
N ALA A 46 13.83 -3.63 3.59
CA ALA A 46 13.98 -4.91 4.30
C ALA A 46 14.69 -4.80 5.66
N ALA A 47 15.52 -3.77 5.85
CA ALA A 47 16.22 -3.48 7.10
C ALA A 47 15.36 -2.69 8.11
N TYR A 48 14.16 -2.26 7.71
CA TYR A 48 13.26 -1.42 8.50
C TYR A 48 13.87 -0.09 8.98
N ASP A 49 14.91 0.41 8.33
CA ASP A 49 15.62 1.63 8.73
C ASP A 49 15.25 2.86 7.87
N THR A 50 14.72 2.63 6.67
CA THR A 50 14.46 3.67 5.68
C THR A 50 13.07 3.50 5.07
N GLN A 51 12.32 4.59 4.99
CA GLN A 51 11.06 4.63 4.25
C GLN A 51 11.32 4.69 2.74
N VAL A 52 10.70 3.78 1.99
CA VAL A 52 10.87 3.62 0.53
C VAL A 52 9.60 3.92 -0.26
N GLY A 53 8.53 4.33 0.42
CA GLY A 53 7.28 4.74 -0.19
C GLY A 53 6.14 4.81 0.82
N ARG A 54 4.92 4.90 0.31
CA ARG A 54 3.69 4.87 1.10
C ARG A 54 2.66 3.97 0.43
N LEU A 55 1.93 3.23 1.25
CA LEU A 55 0.79 2.43 0.82
C LEU A 55 -0.48 3.12 1.31
N ARG A 56 -1.43 3.34 0.42
CA ARG A 56 -2.71 3.98 0.74
C ARG A 56 -3.87 3.07 0.34
N LEU A 57 -4.82 2.91 1.26
CA LEU A 57 -6.13 2.37 0.95
C LEU A 57 -7.02 3.51 0.51
N VAL A 58 -7.58 3.37 -0.69
CA VAL A 58 -8.48 4.36 -1.27
C VAL A 58 -9.80 3.71 -1.62
N HIS A 59 -10.88 4.42 -1.34
CA HIS A 59 -12.22 4.05 -1.76
C HIS A 59 -12.51 4.79 -3.05
N THR A 60 -12.76 4.06 -4.13
CA THR A 60 -13.54 4.68 -5.20
C THR A 60 -14.99 4.65 -4.72
N GLY A 61 -15.40 5.72 -4.03
CA GLY A 61 -16.80 6.12 -4.05
C GLY A 61 -17.22 6.23 -5.51
N ASN A 62 -18.47 5.89 -5.84
CA ASN A 62 -19.03 6.21 -7.15
C ASN A 62 -18.57 7.62 -7.51
N ALA A 63 -17.90 7.77 -8.65
CA ALA A 63 -17.59 9.06 -9.21
C ALA A 63 -18.92 9.71 -9.59
N GLU A 64 -19.53 10.41 -8.64
CA GLU A 64 -20.55 11.42 -8.86
C GLU A 64 -20.06 12.71 -8.19
N GLU A 65 -19.19 13.43 -8.89
CA GLU A 65 -19.37 14.83 -9.33
C GLU A 65 -18.12 15.32 -10.10
#